data_AF-A0A2K1YL27-F1
#
_entry.id   AF-A0A2K1YL27-F1
#
_cell.length_a   1.000
_cell.length_b   1.000
_cell.length_c   1.000
_cell.angle_alpha   90.00
_cell.angle_beta   90.00
_cell.angle_gamma   90.00
#
_symmetry.space_group_name_H-M   'P 1'
#
loop_
_entity.id
_entity.type
_entity.pdbx_description
1 polymer ?
#
loop_
_entity_poly.entity_id
_entity_poly.type
_entity_poly.pdbx_seq_one_letter_code
_entity_poly.pdbx_strand_id
1 'polypeptide(L)'
;MTMKEFLICPIAHSFSSKCSTSEQLTFDVANEVAWVQTRATLGEVYYRVAEESEAYGFPAGVCPTVGVGGHFSGGGYGNTMRKYGLSVDNVIDAKIVNVNGRLLDRKSMEEDLFWAVTEQSTKMQQILLSSGNKLLTILMMNFFIRTDMDEVNSATRIGEKTVRTTFLALLLGDLKRLLSIMNASFPKLGLLRSDCFEISWLESVLFWANFPLETPTDALLSGTPQSLTYLKIKSDYVQKPIPRDGLEGIWKKMVELQVPVA
;
A
#
# COMPACT_ATOMS: atom_id res chain seq x y z
N MET A 1 3.25 -24.72 -33.36
CA MET A 1 3.47 -23.32 -32.99
C MET A 1 3.39 -23.24 -31.47
N THR A 2 4.53 -23.38 -30.81
CA THR A 2 4.62 -23.49 -29.34
C THR A 2 4.64 -22.09 -28.75
N MET A 3 3.57 -21.71 -28.04
CA MET A 3 3.59 -20.56 -27.14
C MET A 3 4.66 -20.83 -26.07
N LYS A 4 5.74 -20.06 -26.08
CA LYS A 4 6.62 -19.94 -24.91
C LYS A 4 5.98 -18.89 -24.02
N GLU A 5 5.35 -19.33 -22.93
CA GLU A 5 4.97 -18.45 -21.83
C GLU A 5 6.24 -17.76 -21.30
N PHE A 6 6.33 -16.45 -21.48
CA PHE A 6 7.29 -15.64 -20.74
C PHE A 6 6.62 -15.26 -19.42
N LEU A 7 6.97 -15.96 -18.34
CA LEU A 7 6.68 -15.50 -16.99
C LEU A 7 7.41 -14.18 -16.76
N ILE A 8 6.66 -13.08 -16.72
CA ILE A 8 7.10 -11.85 -16.07
C ILE A 8 7.08 -12.17 -14.58
N CYS A 9 8.25 -12.14 -13.94
CA CYS A 9 8.41 -12.41 -12.52
C CYS A 9 8.38 -11.08 -11.75
N PRO A 10 7.21 -10.53 -11.36
CA PRO A 10 7.20 -9.70 -10.16
C PRO A 10 7.71 -10.60 -9.02
N ILE A 11 8.41 -10.07 -8.02
CA ILE A 11 8.62 -10.85 -6.79
C ILE A 11 7.22 -11.12 -6.26
N ALA A 12 6.80 -12.38 -6.40
CA ALA A 12 5.40 -12.69 -6.42
C ALA A 12 4.96 -13.32 -5.11
N HIS A 13 3.77 -12.93 -4.68
CA HIS A 13 2.78 -13.85 -4.12
C HIS A 13 2.33 -14.95 -5.15
N SER A 14 3.22 -15.37 -6.07
CA SER A 14 3.01 -16.37 -7.13
C SER A 14 4.37 -16.96 -7.64
N PHE A 15 4.79 -18.07 -7.04
CA PHE A 15 5.76 -19.08 -7.51
C PHE A 15 7.03 -18.68 -8.32
N SER A 16 8.16 -18.74 -7.58
CA SER A 16 9.53 -19.19 -7.92
C SER A 16 10.19 -18.78 -9.26
N SER A 17 11.11 -17.80 -9.20
CA SER A 17 12.54 -17.96 -9.61
C SER A 17 13.33 -16.66 -9.39
N LYS A 18 14.61 -16.77 -9.00
CA LYS A 18 15.52 -15.63 -8.72
C LYS A 18 16.29 -15.21 -10.00
N CYS A 19 16.03 -14.03 -10.57
CA CYS A 19 16.95 -13.29 -11.47
C CYS A 19 17.96 -12.38 -10.71
N SER A 20 19.04 -11.91 -11.35
CA SER A 20 20.21 -11.22 -10.75
C SER A 20 20.01 -9.76 -10.28
N THR A 21 21.04 -9.15 -9.66
CA THR A 21 20.99 -8.10 -8.61
C THR A 21 21.52 -6.68 -8.96
N SER A 22 21.47 -6.20 -10.21
CA SER A 22 21.97 -4.84 -10.54
C SER A 22 20.87 -3.76 -10.49
N GLU A 23 21.11 -2.70 -9.68
CA GLU A 23 20.37 -1.43 -9.50
C GLU A 23 18.90 -1.42 -9.96
N GLN A 24 18.01 -1.67 -9.00
CA GLN A 24 16.58 -1.78 -9.25
C GLN A 24 15.87 -0.42 -9.39
N LEU A 25 16.50 0.69 -8.98
CA LEU A 25 15.94 2.04 -9.02
C LEU A 25 16.98 3.07 -9.51
N THR A 26 16.56 4.01 -10.35
CA THR A 26 17.37 5.19 -10.69
C THR A 26 16.55 6.47 -10.57
N PHE A 27 17.10 7.48 -9.90
CA PHE A 27 16.41 8.73 -9.59
C PHE A 27 16.83 9.89 -10.48
N ASP A 28 15.85 10.71 -10.83
CA ASP A 28 16.02 12.04 -11.39
C ASP A 28 15.34 13.03 -10.43
N VAL A 29 16.10 13.46 -9.43
CA VAL A 29 15.63 14.35 -8.37
C VAL A 29 15.18 15.70 -8.91
N ALA A 30 15.84 16.20 -9.97
CA ALA A 30 15.50 17.48 -10.59
C ALA A 30 14.11 17.47 -11.24
N ASN A 31 13.71 16.31 -11.76
CA ASN A 31 12.41 16.12 -12.39
C ASN A 31 11.39 15.42 -11.47
N GLU A 32 11.74 15.15 -10.21
CA GLU A 32 10.90 14.44 -9.23
C GLU A 32 10.44 13.05 -9.73
N VAL A 33 11.32 12.33 -10.43
CA VAL A 33 10.96 11.08 -11.12
C VAL A 33 11.92 9.96 -10.77
N ALA A 34 11.42 8.73 -10.72
CA ALA A 34 12.25 7.53 -10.56
C ALA A 34 11.89 6.46 -11.60
N TRP A 35 12.89 5.74 -12.11
CA TRP A 35 12.68 4.48 -12.82
C TRP A 35 12.80 3.34 -11.82
N VAL A 36 11.81 2.44 -11.86
CA VAL A 36 11.74 1.29 -10.96
C VAL A 36 11.64 0.01 -11.79
N GLN A 37 12.53 -0.93 -11.52
CA GLN A 37 12.45 -2.28 -12.08
C GLN A 37 11.31 -3.06 -11.44
N THR A 38 10.60 -3.88 -12.22
CA THR A 38 9.40 -4.55 -11.70
C THR A 38 9.66 -5.72 -10.77
N ARG A 39 10.93 -6.10 -10.65
CA ARG A 39 11.42 -6.99 -9.60
C ARG A 39 11.43 -6.30 -8.23
N ALA A 40 11.56 -4.98 -8.15
CA ALA A 40 11.64 -4.28 -6.88
C ALA A 40 10.42 -4.54 -6.01
N THR A 41 10.66 -4.61 -4.71
CA THR A 41 9.63 -4.64 -3.68
C THR A 41 9.23 -3.22 -3.31
N LEU A 42 8.01 -3.04 -2.78
CA LEU A 42 7.57 -1.74 -2.28
C LEU A 42 8.49 -1.21 -1.17
N GLY A 43 8.99 -2.10 -0.30
CA GLY A 43 9.94 -1.75 0.76
C GLY A 43 11.24 -1.16 0.23
N GLU A 44 11.82 -1.76 -0.82
CA GLU A 44 12.98 -1.19 -1.52
C GLU A 44 12.65 0.17 -2.12
N VAL A 45 11.50 0.34 -2.79
CA VAL A 45 11.10 1.65 -3.35
C VAL A 45 11.01 2.71 -2.26
N TYR A 46 10.30 2.43 -1.17
CA TYR A 46 10.11 3.38 -0.07
C TYR A 46 11.41 3.77 0.60
N TYR A 47 12.26 2.79 0.91
CA TYR A 47 13.56 3.03 1.52
C TYR A 47 14.43 3.92 0.63
N ARG A 48 14.54 3.58 -0.66
CA ARG A 48 15.37 4.34 -1.61
C ARG A 48 14.86 5.75 -1.87
N VAL A 49 13.54 5.94 -1.99
CA VAL A 49 12.95 7.28 -2.15
C VAL A 49 13.27 8.16 -0.94
N ALA A 50 13.18 7.60 0.27
CA ALA A 50 13.47 8.32 1.50
C ALA A 50 14.97 8.59 1.70
N GLU A 51 15.87 7.74 1.19
CA GLU A 51 17.31 8.02 1.14
C GLU A 51 17.63 9.27 0.30
N GLU A 52 16.89 9.49 -0.79
CA GLU A 52 17.04 10.69 -1.64
C GLU A 52 16.45 11.93 -0.97
N SER A 53 15.27 11.82 -0.36
CA SER A 53 14.67 12.90 0.40
C SER A 53 13.60 12.42 1.36
N GLU A 54 13.71 12.81 2.63
CA GLU A 54 12.66 12.62 3.64
C GLU A 54 11.34 13.33 3.29
N ALA A 55 11.37 14.30 2.37
CA ALA A 55 10.20 15.04 1.91
C ALA A 55 9.42 14.32 0.81
N TYR A 56 9.98 13.25 0.24
CA TYR A 56 9.37 12.46 -0.84
C TYR A 56 8.81 11.14 -0.33
N GLY A 57 7.74 10.72 -0.99
CA GLY A 57 7.14 9.42 -0.82
C GLY A 57 6.40 8.99 -2.07
N PHE A 58 6.02 7.72 -2.11
CA PHE A 58 5.29 7.15 -3.23
C PHE A 58 3.97 6.49 -2.77
N PRO A 59 2.82 6.78 -3.44
CA PRO A 59 1.53 6.20 -3.06
C PRO A 59 1.41 4.74 -3.53
N ALA A 60 1.76 3.80 -2.65
CA ALA A 60 1.58 2.37 -2.89
C ALA A 60 1.13 1.63 -1.62
N GLY A 61 1.01 0.30 -1.75
CA GLY A 61 0.49 -0.59 -0.72
C GLY A 61 1.34 -0.67 0.55
N VAL A 62 0.72 -1.20 1.60
CA VAL A 62 1.30 -1.26 2.95
C VAL A 62 2.27 -2.44 3.15
N CYS A 63 2.23 -3.44 2.27
CA CYS A 63 3.03 -4.66 2.41
C CYS A 63 4.39 -4.49 1.73
N PRO A 64 5.52 -4.39 2.49
CA PRO A 64 6.82 -4.04 1.90
C PRO A 64 7.33 -5.08 0.90
N THR A 65 7.02 -6.36 1.11
CA THR A 65 7.51 -7.48 0.28
C THR A 65 6.77 -7.65 -1.04
N VAL A 66 5.71 -6.88 -1.30
CA VAL A 66 4.95 -6.95 -2.55
C VAL A 66 5.79 -6.41 -3.69
N GLY A 67 5.87 -7.16 -4.80
CA GLY A 67 6.56 -6.74 -6.01
C GLY A 67 5.84 -5.62 -6.75
N VAL A 68 6.59 -4.58 -7.14
CA VAL A 68 6.15 -3.41 -7.90
C VAL A 68 5.43 -3.81 -9.18
N GLY A 69 5.97 -4.77 -9.92
CA GLY A 69 5.44 -5.17 -11.23
C GLY A 69 3.97 -5.56 -11.24
N GLY A 70 3.53 -6.32 -10.24
CA GLY A 70 2.12 -6.71 -10.10
C GLY A 70 1.30 -5.65 -9.37
N HIS A 71 1.91 -4.93 -8.42
CA HIS A 71 1.21 -3.93 -7.64
C HIS A 71 0.79 -2.72 -8.47
N PHE A 72 1.71 -2.14 -9.23
CA PHE A 72 1.45 -0.91 -10.00
C PHE A 72 0.54 -1.21 -11.18
N SER A 73 0.69 -2.36 -11.82
CA SER A 73 -0.25 -2.77 -12.87
C SER A 73 -1.65 -3.09 -12.35
N GLY A 74 -1.77 -3.57 -11.11
CA GLY A 74 -3.06 -3.89 -10.50
C GLY A 74 -3.77 -2.66 -9.92
N GLY A 75 -3.34 -1.45 -10.28
CA GLY A 75 -3.76 -0.19 -9.65
C GLY A 75 -2.87 0.19 -8.47
N GLY A 76 -2.86 -0.63 -7.42
CA GLY A 76 -2.01 -0.43 -6.24
C GLY A 76 -2.53 0.65 -5.30
N TYR A 77 -3.38 0.27 -4.35
CA TYR A 77 -3.91 1.21 -3.35
C TYR A 77 -3.07 1.22 -2.07
N GLY A 78 -3.09 2.34 -1.37
CA GLY A 78 -2.37 2.54 -0.11
C GLY A 78 -2.94 3.65 0.75
N ASN A 79 -2.29 3.94 1.87
CA ASN A 79 -2.80 4.89 2.86
C ASN A 79 -2.81 6.35 2.36
N THR A 80 -2.05 6.64 1.31
CA THR A 80 -2.01 7.97 0.69
C THR A 80 -2.94 8.10 -0.53
N MET A 81 -3.73 7.06 -0.84
CA MET A 81 -4.58 7.04 -2.04
C MET A 81 -5.61 8.17 -2.10
N ARG A 82 -6.10 8.62 -0.93
CA ARG A 82 -7.08 9.70 -0.87
C ARG A 82 -6.49 11.05 -1.29
N LYS A 83 -5.16 11.21 -1.24
CA LYS A 83 -4.44 12.43 -1.61
C LYS A 83 -3.81 12.34 -2.99
N TYR A 84 -3.17 11.22 -3.31
CA TYR A 84 -2.35 11.06 -4.52
C TYR A 84 -2.87 10.02 -5.51
N GLY A 85 -4.03 9.39 -5.24
CA GLY A 85 -4.55 8.32 -6.10
C GLY A 85 -3.83 6.99 -5.90
N LEU A 86 -4.06 6.08 -6.84
CA LEU A 86 -3.42 4.77 -6.88
C LEU A 86 -1.96 4.87 -7.34
N SER A 87 -1.16 3.83 -7.15
CA SER A 87 0.20 3.75 -7.69
C SER A 87 0.22 3.96 -9.20
N VAL A 88 -0.74 3.34 -9.89
CA VAL A 88 -0.90 3.45 -11.35
C VAL A 88 -1.12 4.88 -11.82
N ASP A 89 -1.87 5.69 -11.05
CA ASP A 89 -2.17 7.09 -11.40
C ASP A 89 -0.91 7.97 -11.41
N ASN A 90 0.19 7.46 -10.84
CA ASN A 90 1.48 8.14 -10.71
C ASN A 90 2.56 7.53 -11.63
N VAL A 91 2.19 6.60 -12.53
CA VAL A 91 3.08 6.05 -13.57
C VAL A 91 3.01 6.91 -14.83
N ILE A 92 4.15 7.43 -15.27
CA ILE A 92 4.22 8.36 -16.40
C ILE A 92 4.81 7.74 -17.68
N ASP A 93 5.57 6.66 -17.55
CA ASP A 93 6.15 5.88 -18.64
C ASP A 93 6.35 4.43 -18.19
N ALA A 94 6.45 3.49 -19.13
CA ALA A 94 6.74 2.09 -18.85
C ALA A 94 7.55 1.48 -20.00
N LYS A 95 8.34 0.44 -19.67
CA LYS A 95 8.99 -0.42 -20.67
C LYS A 95 8.43 -1.82 -20.61
N ILE A 96 8.03 -2.33 -21.77
CA ILE A 96 7.45 -3.67 -21.93
C ILE A 96 8.15 -4.42 -23.05
N VAL A 97 8.07 -5.76 -23.02
CA VAL A 97 8.49 -6.60 -24.14
C VAL A 97 7.24 -7.20 -24.77
N ASN A 98 6.99 -6.90 -26.03
CA ASN A 98 5.81 -7.43 -26.74
C ASN A 98 6.01 -8.90 -27.15
N VAL A 99 4.97 -9.51 -27.72
CA VAL A 99 4.99 -10.91 -28.20
C VAL A 99 6.05 -11.21 -29.26
N ASN A 100 6.56 -10.17 -29.93
CA ASN A 100 7.62 -10.28 -30.93
C ASN A 100 9.03 -10.11 -30.33
N GLY A 101 9.14 -10.02 -29.00
CA GLY A 101 10.40 -9.82 -28.30
C GLY A 101 10.98 -8.41 -28.41
N ARG A 102 10.19 -7.43 -28.87
CA ARG A 102 10.65 -6.03 -28.99
C ARG A 102 10.40 -5.28 -27.69
N LEU A 103 11.40 -4.54 -27.23
CA LEU A 103 11.27 -3.60 -26.12
C LEU A 103 10.55 -2.35 -26.61
N LEU A 104 9.44 -1.99 -25.95
CA LEU A 104 8.67 -0.79 -26.22
C LEU A 104 8.69 0.12 -24.99
N ASP A 105 8.87 1.41 -25.21
CA ASP A 105 8.59 2.51 -24.28
C ASP A 105 7.19 3.08 -24.53
N ARG A 106 6.70 4.05 -23.73
CA ARG A 106 5.36 4.64 -23.93
C ARG A 106 5.14 5.13 -25.36
N LYS A 107 6.14 5.79 -25.93
CA LYS A 107 6.06 6.35 -27.29
C LYS A 107 5.89 5.27 -28.36
N SER A 108 6.62 4.17 -28.25
CA SER A 108 6.60 3.07 -29.23
C SER A 108 5.50 2.04 -28.97
N MET A 109 4.93 2.00 -27.77
CA MET A 109 3.77 1.16 -27.47
C MET A 109 2.43 1.83 -27.80
N GLU A 110 2.40 3.16 -27.95
CA GLU A 110 1.19 3.96 -28.17
C GLU A 110 0.28 4.03 -26.92
N GLU A 111 -0.65 4.98 -26.89
CA GLU A 111 -1.43 5.29 -25.68
C GLU A 111 -2.40 4.17 -25.27
N ASP A 112 -2.98 3.44 -26.23
CA ASP A 112 -3.92 2.35 -25.92
C ASP A 112 -3.20 1.20 -25.19
N LEU A 113 -2.00 0.83 -25.64
CA LEU A 113 -1.21 -0.20 -24.98
C LEU A 113 -0.66 0.32 -23.65
N PHE A 114 -0.24 1.59 -23.57
CA PHE A 114 0.17 2.20 -22.31
C PHE A 114 -0.95 2.12 -21.25
N TRP A 115 -2.18 2.46 -21.63
CA TRP A 115 -3.36 2.33 -20.76
C TRP A 115 -3.60 0.87 -20.32
N ALA A 116 -3.54 -0.08 -21.26
CA ALA A 116 -3.74 -1.49 -20.93
C ALA A 116 -2.66 -2.05 -19.99
N VAL A 117 -1.41 -1.58 -20.10
CA VAL A 117 -0.32 -2.03 -19.23
C VAL A 117 -0.22 -1.27 -17.91
N THR A 118 -0.85 -0.11 -17.81
CA THR A 118 -1.17 0.47 -16.50
C THR A 118 -2.22 -0.35 -15.77
N GLU A 119 -2.95 -1.23 -16.47
CA GLU A 119 -3.86 -2.22 -15.87
C GLU A 119 -3.28 -3.67 -15.79
N GLN A 120 -2.07 -3.93 -16.35
CA GLN A 120 -1.47 -5.29 -16.42
C GLN A 120 0.07 -5.32 -16.30
N SER A 121 0.63 -6.38 -15.71
CA SER A 121 2.02 -6.43 -15.22
C SER A 121 3.09 -6.06 -16.26
N THR A 122 3.93 -5.08 -15.95
CA THR A 122 5.00 -4.57 -16.85
C THR A 122 6.41 -4.94 -16.37
N LYS A 123 7.45 -4.51 -17.12
CA LYS A 123 8.86 -4.89 -16.89
C LYS A 123 9.71 -3.78 -16.26
N MET A 124 9.41 -2.51 -16.52
CA MET A 124 9.91 -1.34 -15.79
C MET A 124 8.91 -0.20 -15.87
N GLN A 125 8.76 0.59 -14.81
CA GLN A 125 7.86 1.75 -14.77
C GLN A 125 8.60 2.98 -14.29
N GLN A 126 8.28 4.11 -14.91
CA GLN A 126 8.71 5.43 -14.46
C GLN A 126 7.59 6.04 -13.62
N ILE A 127 7.94 6.44 -12.40
CA ILE A 127 6.99 6.99 -11.43
C ILE A 127 7.30 8.44 -11.10
N LEU A 128 6.25 9.22 -10.85
CA LEU A 128 6.34 10.54 -10.26
C LEU A 128 6.41 10.41 -8.73
N LEU A 129 7.37 11.09 -8.12
CA LEU A 129 7.49 11.18 -6.67
C LEU A 129 6.60 12.32 -6.16
N SER A 130 5.89 12.06 -5.07
CA SER A 130 5.01 13.06 -4.46
C SER A 130 5.74 13.80 -3.34
N SER A 131 5.79 15.14 -3.42
CA SER A 131 6.41 15.98 -2.40
C SER A 131 5.43 16.45 -1.33
N GLY A 132 5.88 16.47 -0.07
CA GLY A 132 5.05 16.82 1.10
C GLY A 132 4.51 18.25 1.15
N ASN A 133 4.97 19.16 0.28
CA ASN A 133 4.78 20.61 0.43
C ASN A 133 3.87 21.26 -0.63
N LYS A 134 2.59 20.85 -0.70
CA LYS A 134 1.53 21.66 -1.36
C LYS A 134 0.33 21.84 -0.43
N LEU A 135 0.16 23.06 0.05
CA LEU A 135 -0.83 23.46 1.05
C LEU A 135 -1.89 24.39 0.43
N LEU A 136 -3.07 24.34 1.04
CA LEU A 136 -4.31 25.08 0.78
C LEU A 136 -5.23 24.48 -0.31
N THR A 137 -6.34 23.91 0.16
CA THR A 137 -7.54 23.32 -0.52
C THR A 137 -7.65 21.77 -0.50
N ILE A 138 -6.59 21.01 -0.19
CA ILE A 138 -6.56 19.53 -0.13
C ILE A 138 -6.80 18.98 1.31
N LEU A 139 -7.47 19.73 2.18
CA LEU A 139 -7.41 19.48 3.64
C LEU A 139 -8.15 18.21 4.12
N MET A 140 -9.17 17.72 3.40
CA MET A 140 -9.93 16.48 3.71
C MET A 140 -9.40 15.22 3.00
N MET A 141 -8.55 15.38 1.98
CA MET A 141 -7.98 14.27 1.18
C MET A 141 -6.69 13.70 1.80
N ASN A 142 -6.05 14.41 2.74
CA ASN A 142 -4.81 13.98 3.41
C ASN A 142 -5.02 13.02 4.58
N PHE A 143 -6.26 12.61 4.84
CA PHE A 143 -6.63 11.84 6.01
C PHE A 143 -7.19 10.49 5.59
N PHE A 144 -6.54 9.41 5.98
CA PHE A 144 -6.98 8.04 5.68
C PHE A 144 -7.34 7.34 6.99
N ILE A 145 -8.45 6.60 7.00
CA ILE A 145 -8.83 5.73 8.11
C ILE A 145 -9.02 4.32 7.56
N ARG A 146 -8.42 3.35 8.23
CA ARG A 146 -8.67 1.92 8.06
C ARG A 146 -9.30 1.37 9.33
N THR A 147 -10.29 0.50 9.16
CA THR A 147 -10.89 -0.24 10.26
C THR A 147 -10.44 -1.69 10.18
N ASP A 148 -9.78 -2.15 11.23
CA ASP A 148 -9.42 -3.56 11.42
C ASP A 148 -10.33 -4.18 12.48
N MET A 149 -10.77 -5.40 12.24
CA MET A 149 -11.64 -6.13 13.17
C MET A 149 -11.00 -7.47 13.50
N ASP A 150 -10.81 -7.71 14.79
CA ASP A 150 -10.24 -8.96 15.31
C ASP A 150 -11.17 -9.59 16.34
N GLU A 151 -11.11 -10.91 16.45
CA GLU A 151 -11.75 -11.64 17.54
C GLU A 151 -10.87 -11.59 18.79
N VAL A 152 -11.44 -11.25 19.94
CA VAL A 152 -10.74 -11.15 21.24
C VAL A 152 -11.59 -11.75 22.36
N ASN A 153 -10.95 -12.15 23.46
CA ASN A 153 -11.69 -12.59 24.65
C ASN A 153 -12.47 -11.43 25.27
N SER A 154 -13.69 -11.72 25.72
CA SER A 154 -14.52 -10.73 26.41
C SER A 154 -13.91 -10.37 27.77
N ALA A 155 -13.77 -9.08 28.02
CA ALA A 155 -13.30 -8.56 29.31
C ALA A 155 -14.34 -8.72 30.44
N THR A 156 -15.61 -8.92 30.09
CA THR A 156 -16.72 -8.93 31.06
C THR A 156 -17.33 -10.32 31.27
N ARG A 157 -17.12 -11.27 30.35
CA ARG A 157 -17.73 -12.60 30.39
C ARG A 157 -16.70 -13.68 30.11
N ILE A 158 -16.41 -14.49 31.13
CA ILE A 158 -15.43 -15.57 31.06
C ILE A 158 -15.91 -16.62 30.03
N GLY A 159 -15.04 -16.95 29.06
CA GLY A 159 -15.33 -17.94 28.02
C GLY A 159 -16.08 -17.41 26.80
N GLU A 160 -16.53 -16.15 26.81
CA GLU A 160 -17.13 -15.52 25.63
C GLU A 160 -16.08 -14.76 24.81
N LYS A 161 -16.23 -14.82 23.49
CA LYS A 161 -15.44 -14.07 22.51
C LYS A 161 -16.24 -12.85 22.04
N THR A 162 -15.55 -11.77 21.74
CA THR A 162 -16.13 -10.52 21.21
C THR A 162 -15.27 -10.01 20.05
N VAL A 163 -15.78 -9.05 19.28
CA VAL A 163 -15.04 -8.42 18.18
C VAL A 163 -14.47 -7.09 18.66
N ARG A 164 -13.17 -6.91 18.52
CA ARG A 164 -12.49 -5.62 18.69
C ARG A 164 -12.41 -4.94 17.34
N THR A 165 -12.82 -3.68 17.29
CA THR A 165 -12.68 -2.82 16.11
C THR A 165 -11.63 -1.75 16.38
N THR A 166 -10.58 -1.72 15.57
CA THR A 166 -9.48 -0.77 15.64
C THR A 166 -9.59 0.21 14.48
N PHE A 167 -9.52 1.51 14.77
CA PHE A 167 -9.48 2.57 13.75
C PHE A 167 -8.05 3.09 13.65
N LEU A 168 -7.35 2.69 12.60
CA LEU A 168 -6.02 3.18 12.28
C LEU A 168 -6.14 4.37 11.33
N ALA A 169 -5.35 5.42 11.56
CA ALA A 169 -5.43 6.61 10.73
C ALA A 169 -4.04 7.14 10.34
N LEU A 170 -3.97 7.73 9.15
CA LEU A 170 -2.80 8.46 8.67
C LEU A 170 -3.22 9.89 8.32
N LEU A 171 -2.53 10.88 8.88
CA LEU A 171 -2.63 12.28 8.47
C LEU A 171 -1.27 12.77 7.98
N LEU A 172 -1.23 13.32 6.76
CA LEU A 172 -0.07 14.07 6.29
C LEU A 172 -0.15 15.51 6.82
N GLY A 173 0.34 15.73 8.04
CA GLY A 173 0.34 17.01 8.75
C GLY A 173 0.61 16.85 10.25
N ASP A 174 0.44 17.93 11.00
CA ASP A 174 0.70 17.96 12.45
C ASP A 174 -0.48 17.45 13.30
N LEU A 175 -0.18 17.08 14.54
CA LEU A 175 -1.14 16.59 15.53
C LEU A 175 -2.22 17.63 15.89
N LYS A 176 -1.88 18.92 15.95
CA LYS A 176 -2.85 19.97 16.30
C LYS A 176 -3.98 20.00 15.29
N ARG A 177 -3.63 19.86 14.01
CA ARG A 177 -4.57 19.76 12.90
C ARG A 177 -5.37 18.46 12.96
N LEU A 178 -4.75 17.32 13.27
CA LEU A 178 -5.46 16.05 13.46
C LEU A 178 -6.57 16.17 14.50
N LEU A 179 -6.23 16.66 15.69
CA LEU A 179 -7.18 16.79 16.79
C LEU A 179 -8.31 17.77 16.45
N SER A 180 -8.00 18.87 15.74
CA SER A 180 -9.01 19.81 15.25
C SER A 180 -10.00 19.15 14.30
N ILE A 181 -9.49 18.40 13.30
CA ILE A 181 -10.34 17.69 12.32
C ILE A 181 -11.21 16.64 13.02
N MET A 182 -10.64 15.85 13.94
CA MET A 182 -11.34 14.78 14.63
C MET A 182 -12.41 15.30 15.58
N ASN A 183 -12.13 16.37 16.31
CA ASN A 183 -13.13 17.00 17.17
C ASN A 183 -14.29 17.62 16.36
N ALA A 184 -14.00 18.17 15.18
CA ALA A 184 -15.03 18.76 14.33
C ALA A 184 -15.87 17.72 13.58
N SER A 185 -15.23 16.67 13.04
CA SER A 185 -15.84 15.77 12.06
C SER A 185 -16.24 14.42 12.64
N PHE A 186 -15.49 13.91 13.63
CA PHE A 186 -15.73 12.60 14.21
C PHE A 186 -15.46 12.55 15.74
N PRO A 187 -16.10 13.43 16.53
CA PRO A 187 -15.84 13.54 17.97
C PRO A 187 -16.20 12.26 18.73
N LYS A 188 -17.13 11.46 18.21
CA LYS A 188 -17.56 10.19 18.81
C LYS A 188 -16.44 9.16 18.91
N LEU A 189 -15.38 9.26 18.09
CA LEU A 189 -14.24 8.36 18.20
C LEU A 189 -13.45 8.63 19.50
N GLY A 190 -13.51 9.85 20.04
CA GLY A 190 -12.86 10.20 21.30
C GLY A 190 -11.34 10.19 21.24
N LEU A 191 -10.75 10.49 20.08
CA LEU A 191 -9.29 10.46 19.87
C LEU A 191 -8.56 11.36 20.88
N LEU A 192 -7.64 10.77 21.64
CA LEU A 192 -6.79 11.50 22.57
C LEU A 192 -5.41 11.75 21.97
N ARG A 193 -4.75 12.78 22.49
CA ARG A 193 -3.35 13.07 22.13
C ARG A 193 -2.41 11.90 22.44
N SER A 194 -2.69 11.15 23.50
CA SER A 194 -1.93 9.95 23.90
C SER A 194 -2.00 8.82 22.88
N ASP A 195 -2.98 8.84 21.98
CA ASP A 195 -3.21 7.78 21.00
C ASP A 195 -2.48 8.04 19.68
N CYS A 196 -1.80 9.19 19.57
CA CYS A 196 -1.21 9.69 18.34
C CYS A 196 0.33 9.63 18.41
N PHE A 197 0.94 9.22 17.29
CA PHE A 197 2.39 9.24 17.10
C PHE A 197 2.73 10.20 15.96
N GLU A 198 3.64 11.14 16.20
CA GLU A 198 4.25 11.96 15.14
C GLU A 198 5.57 11.29 14.73
N ILE A 199 5.58 10.75 13.52
CA ILE A 199 6.71 9.98 12.96
C ILE A 199 6.93 10.41 11.50
N SER A 200 8.12 10.13 10.97
CA SER A 200 8.43 10.35 9.56
C SER A 200 7.52 9.50 8.66
N TRP A 201 7.48 9.85 7.37
CA TRP A 201 6.72 9.06 6.40
C TRP A 201 7.22 7.61 6.31
N LEU A 202 8.54 7.39 6.31
CA LEU A 202 9.14 6.06 6.21
C LEU A 202 8.86 5.21 7.46
N GLU A 203 8.91 5.79 8.66
CA GLU A 203 8.49 5.11 9.89
C GLU A 203 6.99 4.77 9.86
N SER A 204 6.15 5.63 9.26
CA SER A 204 4.73 5.32 9.09
C SER A 204 4.52 4.09 8.18
N VAL A 205 5.36 3.88 7.16
CA VAL A 205 5.32 2.68 6.31
C VAL A 205 5.55 1.43 7.15
N LEU A 206 6.53 1.44 8.06
CA LEU A 206 6.79 0.33 8.97
C LEU A 206 5.62 0.08 9.92
N PHE A 207 5.06 1.15 10.51
CA PHE A 207 3.89 1.05 11.38
C PHE A 207 2.72 0.36 10.67
N TRP A 208 2.41 0.75 9.44
CA TRP A 208 1.33 0.16 8.65
C TRP A 208 1.61 -1.26 8.15
N ALA A 209 2.89 -1.64 8.10
CA ALA A 209 3.33 -3.01 7.85
C ALA A 209 3.35 -3.88 9.11
N ASN A 210 2.81 -3.39 10.24
CA ASN A 210 2.75 -4.04 11.55
C ASN A 210 4.12 -4.31 12.20
N PHE A 211 5.15 -3.54 11.84
CA PHE A 211 6.40 -3.56 12.60
C PHE A 211 6.23 -2.83 13.93
N PRO A 212 6.93 -3.24 15.00
CA PRO A 212 7.01 -2.46 16.23
C PRO A 212 7.45 -1.02 15.95
N LEU A 213 6.91 -0.07 16.71
CA LEU A 213 7.43 1.30 16.70
C LEU A 213 8.93 1.30 17.02
N GLU A 214 9.67 2.25 16.47
CA GLU A 214 11.14 2.36 16.59
C GLU A 214 11.95 1.25 15.90
N THR A 215 11.31 0.37 15.12
CA THR A 215 12.05 -0.55 14.25
C THR A 215 12.91 0.25 13.25
N PRO A 216 14.19 -0.09 13.05
CA PRO A 216 15.05 0.53 12.04
C PRO A 216 14.45 0.46 10.63
N THR A 217 14.55 1.54 9.86
CA THR A 217 13.92 1.68 8.53
C THR A 217 14.51 0.75 7.48
N ASP A 218 15.74 0.28 7.65
CA ASP A 218 16.39 -0.73 6.80
C ASP A 218 15.71 -2.11 6.87
N ALA A 219 14.82 -2.34 7.85
CA ALA A 219 13.95 -3.50 7.89
C ALA A 219 13.06 -3.62 6.65
N LEU A 220 12.77 -2.51 5.95
CA LEU A 220 12.04 -2.51 4.68
C LEU A 220 12.80 -3.20 3.54
N LEU A 221 14.12 -3.34 3.65
CA LEU A 221 14.96 -4.04 2.68
C LEU A 221 14.93 -5.57 2.85
N SER A 222 14.33 -6.08 3.93
CA SER A 222 14.12 -7.51 4.14
C SER A 222 13.10 -8.04 3.13
N GLY A 223 13.58 -8.55 1.99
CA GLY A 223 12.76 -9.15 0.93
C GLY A 223 12.08 -10.49 1.28
N THR A 224 12.23 -10.98 2.51
CA THR A 224 11.61 -12.23 3.00
C THR A 224 10.48 -11.94 3.98
N PRO A 225 9.24 -12.43 3.71
CA PRO A 225 8.16 -12.39 4.67
C PRO A 225 8.55 -13.13 5.96
N GLN A 226 8.23 -12.55 7.12
CA GLN A 226 8.52 -13.17 8.42
C GLN A 226 7.72 -14.47 8.65
N SER A 227 6.55 -14.61 8.02
CA SER A 227 5.71 -15.81 8.06
C SER A 227 4.93 -15.96 6.75
N LEU A 228 4.68 -17.22 6.35
CA LEU A 228 3.81 -17.56 5.23
C LEU A 228 2.54 -18.20 5.77
N THR A 229 1.43 -17.48 5.69
CA THR A 229 0.11 -17.97 6.08
C THR A 229 -0.74 -18.23 4.84
N TYR A 230 -1.45 -19.36 4.82
CA TYR A 230 -2.42 -19.65 3.78
C TYR A 230 -3.69 -18.83 4.02
N LEU A 231 -3.98 -17.88 3.15
CA LEU A 231 -5.11 -16.97 3.28
C LEU A 231 -6.07 -17.13 2.10
N LYS A 232 -7.37 -17.03 2.39
CA LYS A 232 -8.42 -16.84 1.38
C LYS A 232 -9.06 -15.48 1.59
N ILE A 233 -8.68 -14.51 0.75
CA ILE A 233 -9.16 -13.13 0.85
C ILE A 233 -10.20 -12.87 -0.25
N LYS A 234 -11.23 -12.11 0.11
CA LYS A 234 -12.24 -11.53 -0.78
C LYS A 234 -12.39 -10.06 -0.43
N SER A 235 -12.66 -9.23 -1.43
CA SER A 235 -12.92 -7.80 -1.26
C SER A 235 -14.28 -7.44 -1.85
N ASP A 236 -14.83 -6.31 -1.39
CA ASP A 236 -16.07 -5.74 -1.90
C ASP A 236 -16.02 -4.20 -1.77
N TYR A 237 -16.87 -3.50 -2.52
CA TYR A 237 -17.01 -2.05 -2.48
C TYR A 237 -18.38 -1.65 -1.95
N VAL A 238 -18.40 -0.89 -0.87
CA VAL A 238 -19.63 -0.44 -0.21
C VAL A 238 -19.99 0.96 -0.70
N GLN A 239 -21.11 1.09 -1.44
CA GLN A 239 -21.60 2.38 -1.93
C GLN A 239 -22.61 3.06 -0.99
N LYS A 240 -23.30 2.27 -0.15
CA LYS A 240 -24.24 2.74 0.86
C LYS A 240 -23.89 2.11 2.20
N PRO A 241 -24.01 2.84 3.33
CA PRO A 241 -23.69 2.30 4.65
C PRO A 241 -24.41 0.97 4.91
N ILE A 242 -23.65 -0.02 5.39
CA ILE A 242 -24.22 -1.31 5.83
C ILE A 242 -25.12 -1.02 7.04
N PRO A 243 -26.38 -1.49 7.03
CA PRO A 243 -27.28 -1.27 8.15
C PRO A 243 -26.79 -2.03 9.41
N ARG A 244 -27.28 -1.62 10.58
CA ARG A 244 -26.81 -2.12 11.88
C ARG A 244 -26.92 -3.64 12.00
N ASP A 245 -28.06 -4.19 11.63
CA ASP A 245 -28.33 -5.63 11.62
C ASP A 245 -27.38 -6.40 10.69
N GLY A 246 -27.00 -5.79 9.56
CA GLY A 246 -25.96 -6.32 8.67
C GLY A 246 -24.59 -6.41 9.34
N LEU A 247 -24.16 -5.35 10.05
CA LEU A 247 -22.90 -5.35 10.81
C LEU A 247 -22.93 -6.37 11.96
N GLU A 248 -24.03 -6.47 12.68
CA GLU A 248 -24.23 -7.47 13.73
C GLU A 248 -24.15 -8.90 13.20
N GLY A 249 -24.67 -9.14 12.00
CA GLY A 249 -24.53 -10.41 11.28
C GLY A 249 -23.07 -10.75 10.96
N ILE A 250 -22.29 -9.77 10.50
CA ILE A 250 -20.85 -9.94 10.23
C ILE A 250 -20.11 -10.30 11.53
N TRP A 251 -20.33 -9.56 12.62
CA TRP A 251 -19.68 -9.84 13.90
C TRP A 251 -20.01 -11.22 14.44
N LYS A 252 -21.28 -11.63 14.36
CA LYS A 252 -21.71 -12.98 14.76
C LYS A 252 -20.96 -14.04 13.95
N LYS A 253 -20.79 -13.82 12.64
CA LYS A 253 -20.08 -14.77 11.78
C LYS A 253 -18.58 -14.84 12.08
N MET A 254 -17.95 -13.71 12.40
CA MET A 254 -16.54 -13.68 12.82
C MET A 254 -16.31 -14.49 14.09
N VAL A 255 -17.17 -14.33 15.10
CA VAL A 255 -17.09 -15.09 16.36
C VAL A 255 -17.39 -16.59 16.15
N GLU A 256 -18.34 -16.92 15.27
CA GLU A 256 -18.69 -18.31 14.93
C GLU A 256 -17.55 -19.05 14.23
N LEU A 257 -16.93 -18.41 13.23
CA LEU A 257 -15.93 -19.07 12.40
C LEU A 257 -14.63 -19.36 13.14
N GLN A 258 -14.33 -18.59 14.19
CA GLN A 258 -13.04 -18.56 14.89
C GLN A 258 -11.88 -18.26 13.92
N VAL A 259 -10.88 -17.50 14.34
CA VAL A 259 -9.66 -17.37 13.52
C VAL A 259 -9.05 -18.77 13.40
N PRO A 260 -8.74 -19.31 12.19
CA PRO A 260 -7.91 -20.48 12.10
C PRO A 260 -6.62 -20.15 12.85
N VAL A 261 -6.34 -20.91 13.92
CA VAL A 261 -5.10 -20.77 14.66
C VAL A 261 -3.97 -20.91 13.63
N ALA A 262 -3.21 -19.83 13.45
CA ALA A 262 -2.02 -19.83 12.60
C ALA A 262 -0.97 -20.81 13.14
#